data_AF-A0A920JVQ4-F1
#
_entry.id   AF-A0A920JVQ4-F1
#
_cell.length_a   1.000
_cell.length_b   1.000
_cell.length_c   1.000
_cell.angle_alpha   90.00
_cell.angle_beta   90.00
_cell.angle_gamma   90.00
#
_symmetry.space_group_name_H-M   'P 1'
#
loop_
_entity.id
_entity.type
_entity.pdbx_description
1 polymer ?
#
loop_
_entity_poly.entity_id
_entity_poly.type
_entity_poly.pdbx_seq_one_letter_code
_entity_poly.pdbx_strand_id
1 'polypeptide(L)' 'MLSGNEFGSAGKRVVIEEFLEGEEASFILIADGESFLPMATSQDHKRAFDADKGPNTGGMGAYSPAARCN' A
#
# COMPACT_ATOMS: atom_id res chain seq x y z
N MET A 1 -5.11 7.77 -26.32
CA MET A 1 -4.58 7.63 -24.94
C MET A 1 -5.72 7.17 -24.04
N LEU A 2 -5.43 6.36 -23.02
CA LEU A 2 -6.41 5.59 -22.21
C LEU A 2 -7.53 6.41 -21.56
N SER A 3 -7.46 7.74 -21.57
CA SER A 3 -8.52 8.64 -21.08
C SER A 3 -8.58 9.93 -21.92
N GLY A 4 -8.53 9.85 -23.25
CA GLY A 4 -8.75 11.05 -24.10
C GLY A 4 -7.80 12.24 -23.86
N ASN A 5 -6.61 12.02 -23.30
CA ASN A 5 -5.64 13.06 -22.86
C ASN A 5 -6.03 13.82 -21.57
N GLU A 6 -6.96 13.32 -20.77
CA GLU A 6 -7.40 13.90 -19.48
C GLU A 6 -6.25 14.11 -18.48
N PHE A 7 -5.25 13.22 -18.51
CA PHE A 7 -4.05 13.30 -17.66
C PHE A 7 -2.86 14.01 -18.32
N GLY A 8 -3.07 14.63 -19.49
CA GLY A 8 -2.02 15.32 -20.25
C GLY A 8 -0.73 14.49 -20.40
N SER A 9 0.41 15.08 -20.02
CA SER A 9 1.69 14.39 -20.06
C SER A 9 1.90 13.32 -18.97
N ALA A 10 1.15 13.36 -17.87
CA ALA A 10 1.32 12.42 -16.75
C ALA A 10 0.83 11.00 -17.11
N GLY A 11 -0.17 10.88 -17.99
CA GLY A 11 -0.75 9.60 -18.42
C GLY A 11 -0.10 8.96 -19.65
N LYS A 12 1.10 9.40 -20.06
CA LYS A 12 1.76 8.94 -21.30
C LYS A 12 2.37 7.54 -21.20
N ARG A 13 2.55 7.02 -19.99
CA ARG A 13 3.14 5.71 -19.72
C ARG A 13 2.14 4.85 -18.96
N VAL A 14 2.06 3.59 -19.35
CA VAL A 14 1.30 2.56 -18.65
C VAL A 14 2.30 1.64 -17.95
N VAL A 15 2.00 1.29 -16.71
CA VAL A 15 2.69 0.24 -15.97
C VAL A 15 1.74 -0.95 -15.91
N ILE A 16 2.23 -2.13 -16.25
CA ILE A 16 1.47 -3.39 -16.16
C ILE A 16 2.15 -4.19 -15.04
N GLU A 17 1.38 -4.55 -14.03
CA GLU A 17 1.86 -5.24 -12.83
C GLU A 17 1.07 -6.54 -12.64
N GLU A 18 1.69 -7.50 -11.96
CA GLU A 18 1.02 -8.73 -11.55
C GLU A 18 -0.01 -8.44 -10.46
N PHE A 19 -1.17 -9.12 -10.51
CA PHE A 19 -2.15 -9.04 -9.45
C PHE A 19 -1.74 -9.97 -8.30
N LEU A 20 -1.49 -9.39 -7.13
CA LEU A 20 -1.11 -10.13 -5.93
C LEU A 20 -2.33 -10.33 -5.03
N GLU A 21 -2.55 -11.58 -4.64
CA GLU A 21 -3.54 -11.97 -3.64
C GLU A 21 -2.85 -12.31 -2.33
N GLY A 22 -3.51 -12.03 -1.22
CA GLY A 22 -2.99 -12.31 0.11
C GLY A 22 -3.37 -11.25 1.12
N GLU A 23 -2.65 -11.23 2.22
CA GLU A 23 -2.86 -10.27 3.29
C GLU A 23 -1.83 -9.14 3.22
N GLU A 24 -2.30 -7.89 3.24
CA GLU A 24 -1.42 -6.72 3.25
C GLU A 24 -0.87 -6.48 4.65
N ALA A 25 0.43 -6.17 4.72
CA ALA A 25 1.11 -5.75 5.93
C ALA A 25 2.11 -4.63 5.64
N SER A 26 2.30 -3.76 6.62
CA SER A 26 3.31 -2.71 6.65
C SER A 26 4.51 -3.16 7.48
N PHE A 27 5.69 -3.14 6.85
CA PHE A 27 6.96 -3.47 7.49
C PHE A 27 7.86 -2.23 7.47
N ILE A 28 8.08 -1.64 8.64
CA ILE A 28 8.83 -0.38 8.79
C ILE A 28 10.08 -0.66 9.62
N LEU A 29 11.20 -0.04 9.24
CA LEU A 29 12.48 -0.17 9.92
C LEU A 29 13.25 1.15 9.93
N ILE A 30 14.19 1.28 10.86
CA ILE A 30 15.20 2.36 10.87
C ILE A 30 16.48 1.77 10.26
N ALA A 31 17.11 2.46 9.30
CA ALA A 31 18.36 2.02 8.68
C ALA A 31 19.38 3.16 8.63
N ASP A 32 20.66 2.82 8.72
CA ASP A 32 21.80 3.75 8.65
C ASP A 32 22.67 3.59 7.39
N GLY A 33 22.35 2.61 6.54
CA GLY A 33 23.10 2.28 5.32
C GLY A 33 23.95 1.01 5.42
N GLU A 34 24.28 0.56 6.63
CA GLU A 34 25.01 -0.69 6.88
C GLU A 34 24.17 -1.70 7.69
N SER A 35 23.35 -1.19 8.60
CA SER A 35 22.50 -1.96 9.49
C SER A 35 21.06 -1.45 9.49
N PHE A 36 20.16 -2.27 10.04
CA PHE A 36 18.76 -1.89 10.21
C PHE A 36 18.16 -2.45 11.50
N LEU A 37 17.15 -1.74 12.01
CA LEU A 37 16.35 -2.11 13.18
C LEU A 37 14.86 -2.17 12.79
N PRO A 38 14.25 -3.36 12.69
CA PRO A 38 12.83 -3.51 12.42
C PRO A 38 11.95 -2.95 13.53
N MET A 39 10.85 -2.31 13.15
CA MET A 39 9.77 -1.94 14.07
C MET A 39 8.70 -3.05 14.11
N ALA A 40 7.74 -2.93 15.03
CA ALA A 40 6.58 -3.82 15.04
C ALA A 40 5.80 -3.70 13.71
N THR A 41 5.34 -4.84 13.20
CA THR A 41 4.52 -4.90 11.98
C THR A 41 3.16 -4.25 12.22
N SER A 42 2.55 -3.73 11.17
CA SER A 42 1.18 -3.23 11.24
C SER A 42 0.37 -3.62 10.03
N GLN A 43 -0.95 -3.59 10.16
CA GLN A 43 -1.88 -3.71 9.03
C GLN A 43 -2.75 -2.46 9.00
N ASP A 44 -2.84 -1.85 7.82
CA ASP A 44 -3.55 -0.60 7.57
C ASP A 44 -4.74 -0.86 6.63
N HIS A 45 -5.86 -0.21 6.91
CA HIS A 45 -7.08 -0.32 6.12
C HIS A 45 -7.16 0.84 5.11
N LYS A 46 -6.74 0.60 3.87
CA LYS A 46 -6.67 1.65 2.84
C LYS A 46 -8.01 2.01 2.24
N ARG A 47 -8.99 1.11 2.24
CA ARG A 47 -10.28 1.31 1.58
C ARG A 47 -11.20 2.23 2.38
N ALA A 48 -11.89 3.14 1.68
CA ALA A 48 -12.64 4.22 2.31
C ALA A 48 -13.86 3.76 3.15
N PHE A 49 -14.40 2.57 2.89
CA PHE A 49 -15.63 2.08 3.51
C PHE A 49 -15.45 0.68 4.11
N ASP A 50 -16.38 0.31 4.99
CA ASP A 50 -16.40 -0.98 5.68
C ASP A 50 -16.25 -2.19 4.73
N ALA A 51 -15.63 -3.25 5.26
CA ALA A 51 -15.36 -4.49 4.54
C ALA A 51 -14.56 -4.29 3.25
N ASP A 52 -13.56 -3.39 3.31
CA ASP A 52 -12.61 -3.08 2.24
C ASP A 52 -13.26 -2.63 0.92
N LYS A 53 -14.31 -1.81 1.02
CA LYS A 53 -15.05 -1.27 -0.13
C LYS A 53 -14.67 0.17 -0.45
N GLY A 54 -14.94 0.58 -1.69
CA GLY A 54 -14.72 1.95 -2.17
C GLY A 54 -13.31 2.20 -2.68
N PRO A 55 -12.95 3.46 -2.98
CA PRO A 55 -11.62 3.81 -3.47
C PRO A 55 -10.55 3.59 -2.39
N ASN A 56 -9.29 3.48 -2.84
CA ASN A 56 -8.14 3.52 -1.94
C ASN A 56 -7.96 4.94 -1.38
N THR A 57 -7.50 5.02 -0.14
CA THR A 57 -7.15 6.23 0.61
C THR A 57 -5.70 6.14 1.10
N GLY A 58 -5.24 7.13 1.86
CA GLY A 58 -3.95 7.06 2.55
C GLY A 58 -3.93 6.12 3.77
N GLY A 59 -5.10 5.66 4.25
CA GLY A 59 -5.26 4.84 5.45
C GLY A 59 -6.42 5.35 6.31
N MET A 60 -7.40 4.49 6.59
CA MET A 60 -8.55 4.78 7.45
C MET A 60 -8.29 4.42 8.92
N GLY A 61 -7.25 3.63 9.17
CA GLY A 61 -6.88 3.15 10.50
C GLY A 61 -5.96 1.94 10.39
N ALA A 62 -5.13 1.74 11.42
CA ALA A 62 -4.17 0.66 11.46
C ALA A 62 -4.05 0.07 12.87
N TYR A 63 -3.56 -1.17 12.95
CA TYR A 63 -3.24 -1.83 14.21
C TYR A 63 -1.86 -2.49 14.18
N SER A 64 -1.30 -2.75 15.37
CA SER A 64 0.02 -3.36 15.56
C SER A 64 0.03 -4.21 16.84
N PRO A 65 0.68 -5.40 16.87
CA PRO A 65 1.36 -6.05 15.73
C PRO A 65 0.38 -6.67 14.72
N ALA A 66 0.80 -6.82 13.47
CA ALA A 66 0.06 -7.62 12.49
C ALA A 66 0.23 -9.12 12.80
N ALA A 67 -0.82 -9.75 13.33
CA ALA A 67 -0.75 -11.11 13.89
C ALA A 67 -0.46 -12.21 12.86
N ARG A 68 -0.56 -11.92 11.57
CA ARG A 68 -0.39 -12.86 10.47
C ARG A 68 0.91 -12.69 9.69
N CYS A 69 1.83 -11.88 10.22
CA CYS A 69 3.19 -11.73 9.70
C CYS A 69 4.24 -12.60 10.43
N ASN A 70 3.82 -13.73 11.02
CA ASN A 70 4.70 -14.64 11.78
C ASN A 70 5.55 -15.51 10.87
#